data_AF-A0A9X8HF82-F1
#
_entry.id   AF-A0A9X8HF82-F1
#
_cell.length_a   1.000
_cell.length_b   1.000
_cell.length_c   1.000
_cell.angle_alpha   90.00
_cell.angle_beta   90.00
_cell.angle_gamma   90.00
#
_symmetry.space_group_name_H-M   'P 1'
#
loop_
_entity.id
_entity.type
_entity.pdbx_description
1 polymer ?
#
loop_
_entity_poly.entity_id
_entity_poly.type
_entity_poly.pdbx_seq_one_letter_code
_entity_poly.pdbx_strand_id
1 'polypeptide(L)'
;VRLGTFDNAVDLNIKSFRVFPDEVKTQMQAVPKDKPIVMFCTGGVRCEKAAYALKHQGYNNVFQLDGGILRYFEKCGGAHYRGDCYIYDDRVALTPELTKAEHISMCFVCRSPLTQGEQASAEYVANVSCPYCIGGKRSDFRSQVQ
;
A
#
# COMPACT_ATOMS: atom_id res chain seq x y z
N VAL A 1 -0.34 -4.55 0.45
CA VAL A 1 -1.76 -4.08 0.45
C VAL A 1 -2.52 -4.17 1.79
N ARG A 2 -1.89 -4.49 2.94
CA ARG A 2 -2.59 -4.93 4.17
C ARG A 2 -3.64 -3.99 4.76
N LEU A 3 -3.40 -2.67 4.79
CA LEU A 3 -4.34 -1.72 5.41
C LEU A 3 -5.53 -1.39 4.51
N GLY A 4 -5.33 -1.42 3.19
CA GLY A 4 -6.39 -1.16 2.25
C GLY A 4 -5.93 -1.19 0.80
N THR A 5 -6.87 -1.53 -0.08
CA THR A 5 -6.63 -1.63 -1.52
C THR A 5 -7.95 -1.65 -2.29
N PHE A 6 -7.88 -1.37 -3.60
CA PHE A 6 -9.01 -1.57 -4.50
C PHE A 6 -9.31 -3.06 -4.73
N ASP A 7 -10.58 -3.35 -4.99
CA ASP A 7 -11.05 -4.66 -5.43
C ASP A 7 -10.26 -5.13 -6.66
N ASN A 8 -9.85 -6.40 -6.65
CA ASN A 8 -9.10 -7.06 -7.75
C ASN A 8 -7.74 -6.43 -8.07
N ALA A 9 -7.21 -5.53 -7.23
CA ALA A 9 -5.88 -4.99 -7.40
C ALA A 9 -4.82 -6.09 -7.28
N VAL A 10 -3.82 -6.05 -8.18
CA VAL A 10 -2.68 -6.95 -8.16
C VAL A 10 -1.58 -6.35 -7.28
N ASP A 11 -1.17 -7.05 -6.23
CA ASP A 11 0.03 -6.70 -5.45
C ASP A 11 1.25 -7.40 -6.06
N LEU A 12 2.24 -6.62 -6.52
CA LEU A 12 3.53 -7.14 -7.01
C LEU A 12 4.45 -7.63 -5.87
N ASN A 13 3.97 -7.56 -4.62
CA ASN A 13 4.66 -7.99 -3.42
C ASN A 13 6.08 -7.41 -3.27
N ILE A 14 6.24 -6.14 -3.65
CA ILE A 14 7.52 -5.43 -3.56
C ILE A 14 7.67 -4.74 -2.20
N LYS A 15 8.84 -4.88 -1.58
CA LYS A 15 9.14 -4.24 -0.28
C LYS A 15 9.46 -2.75 -0.39
N SER A 16 9.99 -2.34 -1.54
CA SER A 16 10.42 -0.97 -1.81
C SER A 16 10.07 -0.59 -3.23
N PHE A 17 9.61 0.65 -3.42
CA PHE A 17 9.38 1.16 -4.76
C PHE A 17 10.67 1.24 -5.60
N ARG A 18 11.85 1.28 -4.95
CA ARG A 18 13.14 1.31 -5.65
C ARG A 18 13.38 0.08 -6.54
N VAL A 19 12.81 -1.07 -6.20
CA VAL A 19 12.97 -2.30 -6.98
C VAL A 19 11.93 -2.44 -8.11
N PHE A 20 10.91 -1.57 -8.14
CA PHE A 20 9.84 -1.63 -9.15
C PHE A 20 10.36 -1.68 -10.60
N PRO A 21 11.36 -0.87 -11.02
CA PRO A 21 11.85 -0.91 -12.40
C PRO A 21 12.50 -2.23 -12.81
N ASP A 22 12.98 -3.02 -11.85
CA ASP A 22 13.54 -4.35 -12.11
C ASP A 22 12.48 -5.43 -12.01
N GLU A 23 11.60 -5.37 -11.00
CA GLU A 23 10.51 -6.33 -10.82
C GLU A 23 9.52 -6.34 -11.99
N VAL A 24 9.25 -5.17 -12.59
CA VAL A 24 8.36 -5.07 -13.76
C VAL A 24 8.90 -5.82 -14.97
N LYS A 25 10.23 -6.02 -15.09
CA LYS A 25 10.84 -6.75 -16.20
C LYS A 25 10.50 -8.23 -16.17
N THR A 26 10.28 -8.81 -14.99
CA THR A 26 10.07 -10.24 -14.79
C THR A 26 8.62 -10.54 -14.45
N GLN A 27 8.04 -9.85 -13.46
CA GLN A 27 6.70 -10.14 -12.95
C GLN A 27 5.58 -9.81 -13.95
N MET A 28 5.81 -8.83 -14.82
CA MET A 28 4.78 -8.42 -15.80
C MET A 28 4.92 -9.11 -17.15
N GLN A 29 5.92 -9.98 -17.38
CA GLN A 29 6.18 -10.57 -18.72
C GLN A 29 4.97 -11.29 -19.31
N ALA A 30 4.17 -11.97 -18.46
CA ALA A 30 2.96 -12.67 -18.88
C ALA A 30 1.78 -11.73 -19.19
N VAL A 31 1.86 -10.45 -18.83
CA VAL A 31 0.84 -9.45 -19.12
C VAL A 31 1.01 -8.96 -20.57
N PRO A 32 -0.01 -9.09 -21.43
CA PRO A 32 0.02 -8.59 -22.80
C PRO A 32 0.34 -7.09 -22.85
N LYS A 33 1.16 -6.66 -23.82
CA LYS A 33 1.67 -5.28 -23.92
C LYS A 33 0.59 -4.24 -24.23
N ASP A 34 -0.48 -4.67 -24.87
CA ASP A 34 -1.66 -3.90 -25.23
C ASP A 34 -2.72 -3.87 -24.12
N LYS A 35 -2.62 -4.73 -23.10
CA LYS A 35 -3.57 -4.76 -21.99
C LYS A 35 -3.52 -3.41 -21.23
N PRO A 36 -4.68 -2.77 -20.99
CA PRO A 36 -4.74 -1.58 -20.14
C PRO A 36 -4.25 -1.89 -18.71
N ILE A 37 -3.33 -1.07 -18.22
CA ILE A 37 -2.82 -1.12 -16.85
C ILE A 37 -3.24 0.17 -16.15
N VAL A 38 -4.02 0.04 -15.09
CA VAL A 38 -4.39 1.17 -14.22
C VAL A 38 -3.64 1.01 -12.90
N MET A 39 -2.89 2.04 -12.51
CA MET A 39 -2.12 2.05 -11.27
C MET A 39 -2.67 3.08 -10.30
N PHE A 40 -2.39 2.84 -9.02
CA PHE A 40 -2.71 3.79 -7.97
C PHE A 40 -1.66 3.73 -6.86
N CYS A 41 -1.53 4.85 -6.15
CA CYS A 41 -0.83 4.95 -4.89
C CYS A 41 -1.51 6.06 -4.07
N THR A 42 -1.05 6.31 -2.84
CA THR A 42 -1.68 7.29 -1.93
C THR A 42 -1.97 8.64 -2.61
N GLY A 43 -0.98 9.24 -3.29
CA GLY A 43 -1.09 10.59 -3.87
C GLY A 43 -0.57 10.73 -5.31
N GLY A 44 -0.49 9.64 -6.09
CA GLY A 44 -0.12 9.67 -7.51
C GLY A 44 1.39 9.60 -7.85
N VAL A 45 2.28 10.24 -7.09
CA VAL A 45 3.71 10.39 -7.44
C VAL A 45 4.44 9.08 -7.80
N ARG A 46 4.16 7.97 -7.11
CA ARG A 46 4.78 6.66 -7.46
C ARG A 46 4.29 6.14 -8.80
N CYS A 47 3.03 6.38 -9.15
CA CYS A 47 2.43 5.94 -10.40
C CYS A 47 3.00 6.70 -11.59
N GLU A 48 3.32 7.99 -11.45
CA GLU A 48 4.03 8.76 -12.48
C GLU A 48 5.38 8.12 -12.84
N LYS A 49 6.17 7.79 -11.82
CA LYS A 49 7.47 7.12 -12.01
C LYS A 49 7.31 5.69 -12.53
N ALA A 50 6.32 4.95 -12.04
CA ALA A 50 6.03 3.59 -12.48
C ALA A 50 5.61 3.55 -13.95
N ALA A 51 4.83 4.54 -14.41
CA ALA A 51 4.40 4.65 -15.80
C ALA A 51 5.59 4.78 -16.75
N TYR A 52 6.62 5.54 -16.36
CA TYR A 52 7.86 5.63 -17.14
C TYR A 52 8.54 4.26 -17.28
N ALA A 53 8.68 3.51 -16.19
CA ALA A 53 9.29 2.18 -16.20
C ALA A 53 8.49 1.18 -17.04
N LEU A 54 7.15 1.16 -16.92
CA LEU A 54 6.27 0.31 -17.73
C LEU A 54 6.36 0.63 -19.22
N LYS A 55 6.38 1.92 -19.59
CA LYS A 55 6.56 2.35 -20.99
C LYS A 55 7.90 1.89 -21.57
N HIS A 56 8.98 1.93 -20.77
CA HIS A 56 10.28 1.37 -21.19
C HIS A 56 10.24 -0.14 -21.44
N GLN A 57 9.32 -0.86 -20.79
CA GLN A 57 9.08 -2.28 -21.04
C GLN A 57 8.04 -2.55 -22.15
N GLY A 58 7.63 -1.51 -22.89
CA GLY A 58 6.70 -1.61 -24.02
C GLY A 58 5.22 -1.62 -23.66
N TYR A 59 4.84 -1.32 -22.41
CA TYR A 59 3.43 -1.13 -22.06
C TYR A 59 3.01 0.30 -22.38
N ASN A 60 2.20 0.48 -23.42
CA ASN A 60 1.79 1.81 -23.87
C ASN A 60 0.46 2.26 -23.23
N ASN A 61 -0.41 1.31 -22.89
CA ASN A 61 -1.73 1.57 -22.32
C ASN A 61 -1.68 1.66 -20.78
N VAL A 62 -0.91 2.62 -20.27
CA VAL A 62 -0.67 2.80 -18.83
C VAL A 62 -1.37 4.05 -18.33
N PHE A 63 -2.26 3.85 -17.37
CA PHE A 63 -3.10 4.87 -16.73
C PHE A 63 -2.85 4.91 -15.23
N GLN A 64 -3.22 6.01 -14.61
CA GLN A 64 -3.15 6.16 -13.15
C GLN A 64 -4.36 6.91 -12.61
N LEU A 65 -4.68 6.70 -11.34
CA LEU A 65 -5.58 7.58 -10.62
C LEU A 65 -4.93 8.95 -10.44
N ASP A 66 -5.51 9.97 -11.06
CA ASP A 66 -5.11 11.36 -10.94
C ASP A 66 -5.29 11.83 -9.48
N GLY A 67 -4.20 12.25 -8.84
CA GLY A 67 -4.15 12.57 -7.40
C GLY A 67 -4.18 11.36 -6.45
N GLY A 68 -4.13 10.14 -6.97
CA GLY A 68 -4.07 8.91 -6.17
C GLY A 68 -5.33 8.57 -5.39
N ILE A 69 -5.18 7.70 -4.39
CA ILE A 69 -6.29 7.21 -3.54
C ILE A 69 -6.98 8.36 -2.80
N LEU A 70 -6.24 9.34 -2.29
CA LEU A 70 -6.83 10.42 -1.50
C LEU A 70 -7.78 11.30 -2.33
N ARG A 71 -7.42 11.60 -3.59
CA ARG A 71 -8.31 12.33 -4.50
C ARG A 71 -9.47 11.46 -4.99
N TYR A 72 -9.26 10.15 -5.10
CA TYR A 72 -10.35 9.21 -5.37
C TYR A 72 -11.39 9.26 -4.24
N PHE A 73 -10.96 9.20 -2.98
CA PHE A 73 -11.83 9.34 -1.81
C PHE A 73 -12.61 10.66 -1.82
N GLU A 74 -11.93 11.78 -2.10
CA GLU A 74 -12.58 13.10 -2.21
C GLU A 74 -13.72 13.13 -3.24
N LYS A 75 -13.51 12.50 -4.40
CA LYS A 75 -14.46 12.58 -5.53
C LYS A 75 -15.52 11.49 -5.55
N CYS A 76 -15.17 10.31 -5.06
CA CYS A 76 -15.93 9.07 -5.25
C CYS A 76 -16.25 8.35 -3.94
N GLY A 77 -15.73 8.83 -2.80
CA GLY A 77 -15.77 8.10 -1.53
C GLY A 77 -15.00 6.78 -1.61
N GLY A 78 -15.47 5.77 -0.87
CA GLY A 78 -14.83 4.46 -0.75
C GLY A 78 -15.25 3.40 -1.76
N ALA A 79 -15.91 3.78 -2.86
CA ALA A 79 -16.39 2.80 -3.83
C ALA A 79 -15.24 1.89 -4.32
N HIS A 80 -15.48 0.57 -4.31
CA HIS A 80 -14.51 -0.46 -4.70
C HIS A 80 -13.19 -0.48 -3.91
N TYR A 81 -13.09 0.27 -2.81
CA TYR A 81 -11.92 0.29 -1.94
C TYR A 81 -12.26 -0.41 -0.63
N ARG A 82 -11.38 -1.30 -0.18
CA ARG A 82 -11.53 -2.00 1.10
C ARG A 82 -10.44 -1.55 2.06
N GLY A 83 -10.83 -1.24 3.30
CA GLY A 83 -9.92 -0.80 4.36
C GLY A 83 -9.60 0.69 4.29
N ASP A 84 -8.43 1.06 4.81
CA ASP A 84 -7.97 2.44 4.96
C ASP A 84 -6.72 2.73 4.14
N CYS A 85 -6.56 4.00 3.76
CA CYS A 85 -5.41 4.46 3.02
C CYS A 85 -4.25 4.83 3.96
N TYR A 86 -3.16 4.05 3.89
CA TYR A 86 -1.93 4.37 4.62
C TYR A 86 -1.31 5.70 4.15
N ILE A 87 -0.95 6.54 5.12
CA ILE A 87 -0.31 7.83 4.93
C ILE A 87 0.95 7.96 5.80
N TYR A 88 1.89 8.81 5.38
CA TYR A 88 3.22 8.92 5.99
C TYR A 88 3.29 10.08 6.99
N ASP A 89 2.38 10.09 7.96
CA ASP A 89 2.38 11.03 9.09
C ASP A 89 1.74 10.39 10.33
N ASP A 90 1.59 11.17 11.40
CA ASP A 90 1.11 10.71 12.70
C ASP A 90 -0.32 10.17 12.71
N ARG A 91 -1.11 10.44 11.66
CA ARG A 91 -2.46 9.89 11.51
C ARG A 91 -2.44 8.43 11.07
N VAL A 92 -1.32 7.94 10.53
CA VAL A 92 -1.06 6.55 10.10
C VAL A 92 -1.90 6.10 8.89
N ALA A 93 -3.21 6.27 8.95
CA ALA A 93 -4.13 5.92 7.88
C ALA A 93 -5.36 6.85 7.87
N LEU A 94 -5.96 7.02 6.69
CA LEU A 94 -7.24 7.72 6.52
C LEU A 94 -8.32 6.77 6.03
N THR A 95 -9.53 6.93 6.57
CA THR A 95 -10.73 6.27 6.07
C THR A 95 -11.12 6.83 4.69
N PRO A 96 -12.03 6.17 3.96
CA PRO A 96 -12.58 6.73 2.72
C PRO A 96 -13.25 8.10 2.85
N GLU A 97 -13.67 8.49 4.06
CA GLU A 97 -14.22 9.81 4.38
C GLU A 97 -13.13 10.86 4.64
N LEU A 98 -11.85 10.53 4.39
CA LEU A 98 -10.69 11.40 4.62
C LEU A 98 -10.50 11.81 6.09
N THR A 99 -11.00 11.00 7.01
CA THR A 99 -10.80 11.16 8.46
C THR A 99 -9.74 10.19 8.97
N LYS A 100 -9.14 10.47 10.13
CA LYS A 100 -8.15 9.57 10.73
C LYS A 100 -8.80 8.22 11.06
N ALA A 101 -8.18 7.12 10.64
CA ALA A 101 -8.63 5.78 11.00
C ALA A 101 -8.23 5.46 12.45
N GLU A 102 -9.10 5.76 13.42
CA GLU A 102 -8.81 5.61 14.86
C GLU A 102 -8.49 4.18 15.31
N HIS A 103 -8.90 3.18 14.53
CA HIS A 103 -8.63 1.77 14.80
C HIS A 103 -7.27 1.30 14.27
N ILE A 104 -6.52 2.17 13.58
CA ILE A 104 -5.16 1.93 13.11
C ILE A 104 -4.19 2.78 13.95
N SER A 105 -3.23 2.13 14.60
CA SER A 105 -2.18 2.82 15.37
C SER A 105 -0.79 2.51 14.83
N MET A 106 0.23 3.26 15.25
CA MET A 106 1.61 2.99 14.88
C MET A 106 2.35 2.37 16.06
N CYS A 107 3.07 1.26 15.82
CA CYS A 107 4.02 0.74 16.79
C CYS A 107 5.16 1.75 17.02
N PHE A 108 5.36 2.18 18.25
CA PHE A 108 6.44 3.13 18.59
C PHE A 108 7.85 2.57 18.36
N VAL A 109 8.02 1.24 18.42
CA VAL A 109 9.33 0.59 18.31
C VAL A 109 9.76 0.39 16.86
N CYS A 110 8.87 -0.16 16.01
CA CYS A 110 9.21 -0.51 14.64
C CYS A 110 8.52 0.35 13.58
N ARG A 111 7.63 1.27 13.98
CA ARG A 111 6.82 2.13 13.11
C ARG A 111 5.85 1.39 12.17
N SER A 112 5.62 0.09 12.40
CA SER A 112 4.58 -0.65 11.69
C SER A 112 3.20 -0.09 12.05
N PRO A 113 2.33 0.17 11.07
CA PRO A 113 0.92 0.38 11.37
C PRO A 113 0.33 -0.90 11.93
N LEU A 114 -0.59 -0.82 12.87
CA LEU A 114 -1.21 -1.94 13.55
C LEU A 114 -2.73 -1.86 13.41
N THR A 115 -3.35 -2.95 12.96
CA THR A 115 -4.82 -3.09 12.97
C THR A 115 -5.30 -3.29 14.40
N GLN A 116 -6.62 -3.16 14.63
CA GLN A 116 -7.21 -3.44 15.93
C GLN A 116 -6.92 -4.87 16.41
N GLY A 117 -6.94 -5.85 15.49
CA GLY A 117 -6.61 -7.25 15.81
C GLY A 117 -5.15 -7.42 16.25
N GLU A 118 -4.22 -6.75 15.58
CA GLU A 118 -2.79 -6.78 15.95
C GLU A 118 -2.53 -6.07 17.28
N GLN A 119 -3.29 -5.02 17.60
CA GLN A 119 -3.24 -4.34 18.90
C GLN A 119 -3.82 -5.20 20.04
N ALA A 120 -4.73 -6.13 19.72
CA ALA A 120 -5.30 -7.07 20.69
C ALA A 120 -4.44 -8.34 20.88
N SER A 121 -3.37 -8.51 20.08
CA SER A 121 -2.48 -9.66 20.20
C SER A 121 -1.72 -9.66 21.53
N ALA A 122 -1.48 -10.84 22.10
CA ALA A 122 -0.59 -11.02 23.24
C ALA A 122 0.86 -10.57 22.97
N GLU A 123 1.23 -10.43 21.70
CA GLU A 123 2.56 -9.96 21.27
C GLU A 123 2.66 -8.42 21.26
N TYR A 124 1.51 -7.73 21.35
CA TYR A 124 1.46 -6.28 21.44
C TYR A 124 1.56 -5.85 22.91
N VAL A 125 2.63 -5.13 23.20
CA VAL A 125 2.85 -4.45 24.47
C VAL A 125 3.19 -3.01 24.15
N ALA A 126 2.36 -2.08 24.61
CA ALA A 126 2.51 -0.66 24.33
C ALA A 126 3.94 -0.19 24.60
N ASN A 127 4.55 0.49 23.62
CA ASN A 127 5.93 0.99 23.64
C ASN A 127 7.05 -0.07 23.77
N VAL A 128 6.73 -1.37 23.75
CA VAL A 128 7.70 -2.46 23.93
C VAL A 128 7.76 -3.35 22.69
N SER A 129 6.63 -3.84 22.21
CA SER A 129 6.58 -4.76 21.06
C SER A 129 5.25 -4.75 20.34
N CYS A 130 5.26 -5.31 19.14
CA CYS A 130 4.07 -5.71 18.39
C CYS A 130 4.35 -7.07 17.71
N PRO A 131 3.34 -7.69 17.07
CA PRO A 131 3.53 -8.95 16.32
C PRO A 131 4.71 -8.92 15.33
N TYR A 132 5.05 -7.74 14.82
CA TYR A 132 6.12 -7.58 13.83
C TYR A 132 7.52 -7.41 14.44
N CYS A 133 7.62 -7.00 15.71
CA CYS A 133 8.90 -6.67 16.33
C CYS A 133 9.19 -7.31 17.69
N ILE A 134 8.33 -8.22 18.13
CA ILE A 134 8.54 -8.99 19.35
C ILE A 134 9.91 -9.70 19.35
N GLY A 135 10.58 -9.67 20.51
CA GLY A 135 11.89 -10.29 20.69
C GLY A 135 13.03 -9.63 19.92
N GLY A 136 12.90 -8.35 19.56
CA GLY A 136 13.93 -7.61 18.82
C GLY A 136 14.04 -7.97 17.34
N LYS A 137 13.17 -8.86 16.85
CA LYS A 137 13.03 -9.10 15.41
C LYS A 137 12.50 -7.82 14.76
N ARG A 138 12.82 -7.58 13.49
CA ARG A 138 12.13 -6.57 12.67
C ARG A 138 11.60 -7.27 11.44
N SER A 139 10.51 -8.01 11.61
CA SER A 139 9.78 -8.52 10.45
C SER A 139 9.10 -7.33 9.77
N ASP A 140 9.15 -7.30 8.44
CA ASP A 140 8.50 -6.25 7.68
C ASP A 140 6.99 -6.45 7.78
N PHE A 141 6.24 -5.48 8.30
CA PHE A 141 4.78 -5.58 8.36
C PHE A 141 4.15 -5.71 6.96
N ARG A 142 4.91 -5.41 5.90
CA ARG A 142 4.50 -5.59 4.50
C ARG A 142 4.63 -7.04 4.03
N SER A 143 5.36 -7.91 4.73
CA SER A 143 5.63 -9.29 4.31
C SER A 143 4.68 -10.35 4.88
N GLN A 144 3.66 -9.97 5.66
CA GLN A 144 2.71 -10.90 6.28
C GLN A 144 1.36 -10.99 5.54
N VAL A 145 1.35 -10.76 4.22
CA VAL A 145 0.14 -11.01 3.40
C VAL A 145 0.17 -12.47 2.95
N GLN A 146 -0.63 -13.31 3.61
CA GLN A 146 -1.02 -14.64 3.11
C GLN A 146 -2.37 -14.54 2.42
#